data_AF-A0A829PPM1-F1
#
_entry.id   AF-A0A829PPM1-F1
#
_cell.length_a   1.000
_cell.length_b   1.000
_cell.length_c   1.000
_cell.angle_alpha   90.00
_cell.angle_beta   90.00
_cell.angle_gamma   90.00
#
_symmetry.space_group_name_H-M   'P 1'
#
loop_
_entity.id
_entity.type
_entity.pdbx_description
1 polymer ?
#
loop_
_entity_poly.entity_id
_entity_poly.type
_entity_poly.pdbx_seq_one_letter_code
_entity_poly.pdbx_strand_id
1 'polypeptide(L)'
;MRHGVTCVCVGTTMPVMTRGAVDFSKIPVLSIGSAAPHVASRHLQTHDLVSTLAGLAAALPARPETSDSETLYAPAHLEPPAHDGDGVRYHDVMHVLDRAIPAGADIFVDAGNTGAAAVHYLGARQHGRYVVALGMGGMGYAFGAGIGCAFARPGRTVVIAGDGAFFMHGMEIHTAIEHRLPVTFVIVNNNAHAMCVTREQLYYGGSYSFNRFAPSHIASGLGAMFPA
;
A
#
# COMPACT_ATOMS: atom_id res chain seq x y z
N MET A 1 13.44 1.90 30.99
CA MET A 1 12.75 0.93 30.11
C MET A 1 11.35 0.76 30.66
N ARG A 2 10.28 1.08 29.91
CA ARG A 2 8.91 0.84 30.39
C ARG A 2 8.68 -0.68 30.37
N HIS A 3 8.60 -1.30 31.55
CA HIS A 3 8.29 -2.73 31.68
C HIS A 3 6.88 -3.01 31.13
N GLY A 4 6.72 -4.07 30.33
CA GLY A 4 5.40 -4.65 30.01
C GLY A 4 4.96 -4.73 28.55
N VAL A 5 5.74 -4.30 27.56
CA VAL A 5 5.32 -4.37 26.15
C VAL A 5 5.78 -5.69 25.50
N THR A 6 4.85 -6.44 24.93
CA THR A 6 5.10 -7.63 24.08
C THR A 6 4.59 -7.35 22.68
N CYS A 7 5.38 -7.67 21.65
CA CYS A 7 4.93 -7.61 20.25
C CYS A 7 4.33 -8.96 19.84
N VAL A 8 3.10 -8.95 19.36
CA VAL A 8 2.44 -10.15 18.81
C VAL A 8 2.32 -9.98 17.31
N CYS A 9 3.03 -10.82 16.56
CA CYS A 9 3.03 -10.84 15.10
C CYS A 9 2.10 -11.93 14.59
N VAL A 10 1.13 -11.57 13.76
CA VAL A 10 0.11 -12.49 13.25
C VAL A 10 0.16 -12.47 11.73
N GLY A 11 0.44 -13.62 11.10
CA GLY A 11 0.44 -13.79 9.65
C GLY A 11 1.49 -12.96 8.89
N THR A 12 2.59 -12.57 9.54
CA THR A 12 3.64 -11.73 8.94
C THR A 12 5.04 -12.27 9.21
N THR A 13 5.90 -12.18 8.21
CA THR A 13 7.34 -12.49 8.34
C THR A 13 8.16 -11.28 8.79
N MET A 14 7.54 -10.10 8.99
CA MET A 14 8.24 -8.85 9.32
C MET A 14 9.43 -8.54 8.40
N PRO A 15 9.22 -8.38 7.08
CA PRO A 15 10.26 -7.94 6.17
C PRO A 15 10.80 -6.56 6.56
N VAL A 16 11.93 -6.15 5.98
CA VAL A 16 12.61 -4.89 6.31
C VAL A 16 11.66 -3.67 6.25
N MET A 17 10.79 -3.62 5.24
CA MET A 17 9.83 -2.54 5.04
C MET A 17 8.76 -2.47 6.15
N THR A 18 8.47 -3.58 6.83
CA THR A 18 7.55 -3.62 7.97
C THR A 18 8.25 -3.24 9.28
N ARG A 19 9.54 -3.59 9.44
CA ARG A 19 10.28 -3.35 10.69
C ARG A 19 10.72 -1.89 10.86
N GLY A 20 10.96 -1.20 9.75
CA GLY A 20 11.52 0.15 9.77
C GLY A 20 12.81 0.20 10.59
N ALA A 21 12.96 1.23 11.43
CA ALA A 21 14.13 1.43 12.30
C ALA A 21 13.94 0.87 13.74
N VAL A 22 12.89 0.08 13.99
CA VAL A 22 12.59 -0.42 15.34
C VAL A 22 13.54 -1.56 15.72
N ASP A 23 14.21 -1.41 16.87
CA ASP A 23 15.06 -2.45 17.47
C ASP A 23 14.22 -3.45 18.28
N PHE A 24 13.95 -4.61 17.68
CA PHE A 24 13.21 -5.71 18.31
C PHE A 24 14.06 -6.57 19.25
N SER A 25 15.38 -6.36 19.35
CA SER A 25 16.25 -7.19 20.20
C SER A 25 15.92 -7.09 21.70
N LYS A 26 15.24 -6.01 22.10
CA LYS A 26 14.85 -5.72 23.48
C LYS A 26 13.35 -5.93 23.75
N ILE A 27 12.59 -6.38 22.74
CA ILE A 27 11.14 -6.54 22.81
C ILE A 27 10.82 -8.03 22.71
N PRO A 28 10.13 -8.64 23.68
CA PRO A 28 9.62 -9.99 23.52
C PRO A 28 8.68 -10.06 22.31
N VAL A 29 8.99 -10.93 21.35
CA VAL A 29 8.18 -11.17 20.16
C VAL A 29 7.56 -12.56 20.22
N LEU A 30 6.22 -12.59 20.18
CA LEU A 30 5.44 -13.80 19.91
C LEU A 30 4.98 -13.75 18.46
N SER A 31 5.09 -14.85 17.73
CA SER A 31 4.70 -14.91 16.32
C SER A 31 3.78 -16.11 16.06
N ILE A 32 2.76 -15.90 15.23
CA ILE A 32 1.82 -16.93 14.79
C ILE A 32 1.68 -16.81 13.28
N GLY A 33 1.97 -17.87 12.53
CA GLY A 33 1.83 -17.84 11.08
C GLY A 33 2.46 -19.05 10.39
N SER A 34 2.45 -19.04 9.06
CA SER A 34 2.98 -20.15 8.25
C SER A 34 4.49 -20.09 8.05
N ALA A 35 5.15 -19.03 8.51
CA ALA A 35 6.59 -18.87 8.46
C ALA A 35 7.06 -17.98 9.62
N ALA A 36 8.24 -18.28 10.14
CA ALA A 36 8.87 -17.48 11.18
C ALA A 36 9.25 -16.08 10.66
N PRO A 37 9.17 -15.03 11.50
CA PRO A 37 9.56 -13.69 11.10
C PRO A 37 11.08 -13.52 11.06
N HIS A 38 11.55 -12.47 10.37
CA HIS A 38 12.96 -12.10 10.28
C HIS A 38 13.51 -11.44 11.56
N VAL A 39 12.86 -11.66 12.70
CA VAL A 39 13.29 -11.23 14.03
C VAL A 39 13.23 -12.40 15.00
N ALA A 40 14.11 -12.40 16.00
CA ALA A 40 14.08 -13.41 17.05
C ALA A 40 12.71 -13.42 17.74
N SER A 41 12.05 -14.57 17.76
CA SER A 41 10.68 -14.69 18.27
C SER A 41 10.40 -16.10 18.79
N ARG A 42 9.38 -16.22 19.66
CA ARG A 42 8.74 -17.50 19.94
C ARG A 42 7.63 -17.70 18.91
N HIS A 43 7.88 -18.59 17.94
CA HIS A 43 7.00 -18.77 16.80
C HIS A 43 6.11 -20.02 16.93
N LEU A 44 4.81 -19.83 16.75
CA LEU A 44 3.82 -20.88 16.58
C LEU A 44 3.52 -21.03 15.09
N GLN A 45 4.05 -22.10 14.50
CA GLN A 45 3.81 -22.45 13.12
C GLN A 45 2.36 -22.91 12.93
N THR A 46 1.65 -22.32 11.97
CA THR A 46 0.31 -22.75 11.56
C THR A 46 0.05 -22.44 10.09
N HIS A 47 -0.67 -23.34 9.42
CA HIS A 47 -1.19 -23.13 8.06
C HIS A 47 -2.69 -22.78 8.06
N ASP A 48 -3.33 -22.82 9.23
CA ASP A 48 -4.71 -22.40 9.44
C ASP A 48 -4.76 -21.35 10.55
N LEU A 49 -4.50 -20.11 10.12
CA LEU A 49 -4.43 -18.97 11.02
C LEU A 49 -5.79 -18.68 11.67
N VAL A 50 -6.90 -18.92 10.96
CA VAL A 50 -8.25 -18.65 11.46
C VAL A 50 -8.57 -19.54 12.64
N SER A 51 -8.45 -20.86 12.49
CA SER A 51 -8.73 -21.82 13.57
C SER A 51 -7.76 -21.66 14.73
N THR A 52 -6.49 -21.39 14.43
CA THR A 52 -5.46 -21.19 15.46
C THR A 52 -5.74 -19.97 16.32
N LEU A 53 -6.09 -18.83 15.71
CA LEU A 53 -6.44 -17.61 16.44
C LEU A 53 -7.72 -17.78 17.24
N ALA A 54 -8.73 -18.48 16.70
CA ALA A 54 -9.96 -18.78 17.42
C ALA A 54 -9.70 -19.63 18.68
N GLY A 55 -8.88 -20.67 18.57
CA GLY A 55 -8.51 -21.51 19.71
C GLY A 55 -7.70 -20.76 20.77
N LEU A 56 -6.74 -19.92 20.35
CA LEU A 56 -5.98 -19.08 21.27
C LEU A 56 -6.88 -18.07 21.98
N ALA A 57 -7.78 -17.40 21.26
CA ALA A 57 -8.73 -16.46 21.85
C ALA A 57 -9.65 -17.12 22.88
N ALA A 58 -10.10 -18.35 22.62
CA ALA A 58 -10.93 -19.11 23.55
C ALA A 58 -10.18 -19.61 24.80
N ALA A 59 -8.87 -19.86 24.67
CA ALA A 59 -8.02 -20.30 25.78
C ALA A 59 -7.53 -19.16 26.69
N LEU A 60 -7.56 -17.92 26.19
CA LEU A 60 -7.17 -16.75 26.97
C LEU A 60 -8.28 -16.40 27.98
N PRO A 61 -7.93 -16.12 29.24
CA PRO A 61 -8.92 -15.69 30.22
C PRO A 61 -9.52 -14.34 29.79
N ALA A 62 -10.78 -14.10 30.18
CA ALA A 62 -11.40 -12.80 29.98
C ALA A 62 -10.53 -11.70 30.62
N ARG A 63 -10.17 -10.70 29.82
CA ARG A 63 -9.43 -9.55 30.32
C ARG A 63 -10.37 -8.75 31.22
N PRO A 64 -9.97 -8.41 32.48
CA PRO A 64 -10.74 -7.48 33.29
C PRO A 64 -10.92 -6.17 32.52
N GLU A 65 -12.08 -5.50 32.68
CA GLU A 65 -12.25 -4.13 32.20
C GLU A 65 -11.13 -3.27 32.80
N THR A 66 -10.11 -3.07 31.99
CA THR A 66 -9.02 -2.14 32.21
C THR A 66 -9.29 -1.06 31.20
N SER A 67 -9.05 0.22 31.54
CA SER A 67 -9.02 1.22 30.48
C SER A 67 -8.12 0.67 29.39
N ASP A 68 -8.54 0.72 28.12
CA ASP A 68 -7.63 0.45 27.02
C ASP A 68 -6.33 1.15 27.37
N SER A 69 -5.20 0.40 27.30
CA SER A 69 -3.91 1.04 27.48
C SER A 69 -3.97 2.23 26.54
N GLU A 70 -3.82 3.46 27.08
CA GLU A 70 -3.68 4.68 26.27
C GLU A 70 -2.94 4.25 25.02
N THR A 71 -3.53 4.43 23.83
CA THR A 71 -2.88 3.99 22.60
C THR A 71 -1.44 4.48 22.71
N LEU A 72 -0.50 3.55 23.00
CA LEU A 72 0.83 3.94 23.53
C LEU A 72 1.60 4.75 22.48
N TYR A 73 1.03 4.74 21.27
CA TYR A 73 1.35 5.51 20.13
C TYR A 73 0.05 6.07 19.54
N ALA A 74 -0.30 7.33 19.82
CA ALA A 74 -1.13 8.06 18.87
C ALA A 74 -0.30 8.14 17.57
N PRO A 75 -0.78 7.63 16.42
CA PRO A 75 -0.02 7.77 15.19
C PRO A 75 0.27 9.26 14.99
N ALA A 76 1.56 9.60 14.91
CA ALA A 76 1.96 10.96 14.57
C ALA A 76 1.43 11.23 13.16
N HIS A 77 0.33 11.96 13.05
CA HIS A 77 -0.15 12.44 11.78
C HIS A 77 0.88 13.45 11.28
N LEU A 78 1.59 13.07 10.23
CA LEU A 78 2.48 13.99 9.53
C LEU A 78 1.59 15.04 8.88
N GLU A 79 1.72 16.30 9.30
CA GLU A 79 1.11 17.42 8.60
C GLU A 79 1.97 17.75 7.38
N PRO A 80 1.47 17.52 6.16
CA PRO A 80 2.21 17.94 4.97
C PRO A 80 2.30 19.47 4.97
N PRO A 81 3.46 20.06 4.59
CA PRO A 81 3.59 21.51 4.44
C PRO A 81 2.48 22.09 3.57
N ALA A 82 2.01 23.31 3.82
CA ALA A 82 1.06 23.96 2.91
C ALA A 82 1.66 24.06 1.49
N HIS A 83 0.81 23.88 0.48
CA HIS A 83 1.19 24.02 -0.92
C HIS A 83 0.02 24.64 -1.69
N ASP A 84 0.29 25.72 -2.39
CA ASP A 84 -0.65 26.54 -3.18
C ASP A 84 -0.32 26.52 -4.68
N GLY A 85 0.59 25.63 -5.11
CA GLY A 85 0.94 25.45 -6.51
C GLY A 85 -0.13 24.70 -7.31
N ASP A 86 0.03 24.73 -8.63
CA ASP A 86 -0.87 24.06 -9.56
C ASP A 86 -0.91 22.53 -9.37
N GLY A 87 -2.05 21.92 -9.68
CA GLY A 87 -2.25 20.47 -9.64
C GLY A 87 -3.06 19.99 -8.43
N VAL A 88 -3.04 18.69 -8.18
CA VAL A 88 -3.80 18.06 -7.09
C VAL A 88 -2.83 17.36 -6.14
N ARG A 89 -3.04 17.53 -4.83
CA ARG A 89 -2.18 16.92 -3.80
C ARG A 89 -2.51 15.44 -3.68
N TYR A 90 -1.48 14.61 -3.46
CA TYR A 90 -1.67 13.17 -3.19
C TYR A 90 -2.66 12.92 -2.05
N HIS A 91 -2.57 13.70 -0.98
CA HIS A 91 -3.50 13.65 0.14
C HIS A 91 -4.96 13.75 -0.31
N ASP A 92 -5.26 14.76 -1.13
CA ASP A 92 -6.63 15.05 -1.57
C ASP A 92 -7.14 14.00 -2.55
N VAL A 93 -6.27 13.53 -3.47
CA VAL A 93 -6.57 12.40 -4.35
C VAL A 93 -6.96 11.17 -3.53
N MET A 94 -6.13 10.79 -2.54
CA MET A 94 -6.40 9.60 -1.74
C MET A 94 -7.67 9.73 -0.90
N HIS A 95 -7.96 10.91 -0.33
CA HIS A 95 -9.22 11.13 0.41
C HIS A 95 -10.46 11.08 -0.48
N VAL A 96 -10.37 11.59 -1.71
CA VAL A 96 -11.46 11.47 -2.68
C VAL A 96 -11.67 10.01 -3.05
N LEU A 97 -10.59 9.27 -3.34
CA LEU A 97 -10.66 7.84 -3.62
C LEU A 97 -11.19 7.05 -2.43
N ASP A 98 -10.78 7.41 -1.21
CA ASP A 98 -11.18 6.68 -0.01
C ASP A 98 -12.69 6.71 0.19
N ARG A 99 -13.31 7.87 -0.03
CA ARG A 99 -14.78 8.05 0.00
C ARG A 99 -15.50 7.43 -1.19
N ALA A 100 -14.86 7.35 -2.36
CA ALA A 100 -15.50 6.91 -3.60
C ALA A 100 -15.44 5.39 -3.82
N ILE A 101 -14.38 4.73 -3.34
CA ILE A 101 -14.18 3.29 -3.55
C ILE A 101 -15.05 2.51 -2.57
N PRO A 102 -16.01 1.70 -3.06
CA PRO A 102 -16.96 0.98 -2.20
C PRO A 102 -16.29 -0.15 -1.42
N ALA A 103 -17.00 -0.66 -0.41
CA ALA A 103 -16.65 -1.91 0.25
C ALA A 103 -16.60 -3.07 -0.76
N GLY A 104 -15.78 -4.09 -0.48
CA GLY A 104 -15.59 -5.25 -1.36
C GLY A 104 -14.74 -4.99 -2.62
N ALA A 105 -14.37 -3.74 -2.92
CA ALA A 105 -13.47 -3.46 -4.04
C ALA A 105 -12.05 -3.94 -3.77
N ASP A 106 -11.41 -4.48 -4.80
CA ASP A 106 -10.00 -4.85 -4.75
C ASP A 106 -9.13 -3.66 -5.20
N ILE A 107 -8.15 -3.27 -4.38
CA ILE A 107 -7.29 -2.10 -4.60
C ILE A 107 -5.85 -2.57 -4.81
N PHE A 108 -5.25 -2.15 -5.92
CA PHE A 108 -3.87 -2.39 -6.28
C PHE A 108 -3.15 -1.06 -6.45
N VAL A 109 -2.07 -0.86 -5.70
CA VAL A 109 -1.31 0.39 -5.73
C VAL A 109 0.13 0.10 -6.14
N ASP A 110 0.61 0.84 -7.13
CA ASP A 110 1.97 0.72 -7.65
C ASP A 110 3.01 1.40 -6.75
N ALA A 111 4.28 1.16 -7.03
CA ALA A 111 5.40 1.72 -6.27
C ALA A 111 5.54 3.24 -6.49
N GLY A 112 6.27 3.90 -5.59
CA GLY A 112 6.56 5.33 -5.65
C GLY A 112 5.71 6.16 -4.68
N ASN A 113 5.66 7.48 -4.90
CA ASN A 113 4.96 8.41 -4.01
C ASN A 113 3.45 8.10 -3.92
N THR A 114 2.86 7.58 -4.99
CA THR A 114 1.48 7.08 -4.99
C THR A 114 1.28 5.95 -3.98
N GLY A 115 2.18 4.96 -3.94
CA GLY A 115 2.16 3.87 -2.98
C GLY A 115 2.31 4.35 -1.54
N ALA A 116 3.26 5.27 -1.29
CA ALA A 116 3.43 5.88 0.02
C ALA A 116 2.17 6.63 0.47
N ALA A 117 1.59 7.47 -0.40
CA ALA A 117 0.38 8.22 -0.10
C ALA A 117 -0.83 7.32 0.17
N ALA A 118 -1.01 6.25 -0.63
CA ALA A 118 -2.12 5.33 -0.44
C ALA A 118 -2.02 4.60 0.92
N VAL A 119 -0.83 4.16 1.33
CA VAL A 119 -0.64 3.52 2.66
C VAL A 119 -1.01 4.46 3.81
N HIS A 120 -0.83 5.78 3.65
CA HIS A 120 -1.17 6.76 4.68
C HIS A 120 -2.64 7.19 4.68
N TYR A 121 -3.29 7.26 3.52
CA TYR A 121 -4.56 7.97 3.36
C TYR A 121 -5.68 7.17 2.70
N LEU A 122 -5.42 5.95 2.24
CA LEU A 122 -6.41 5.08 1.61
C LEU A 122 -6.57 3.79 2.41
N GLY A 123 -7.76 3.59 2.98
CA GLY A 123 -8.04 2.42 3.80
C GLY A 123 -8.18 1.13 2.97
N ALA A 124 -7.89 -0.01 3.59
CA ALA A 124 -8.31 -1.29 3.04
C ALA A 124 -9.84 -1.41 3.08
N ARG A 125 -10.43 -2.17 2.16
CA ARG A 125 -11.87 -2.43 2.11
C ARG A 125 -12.18 -3.78 2.75
N GLN A 126 -13.20 -3.82 3.61
CA GLN A 126 -13.73 -5.08 4.09
C GLN A 126 -14.12 -5.96 2.89
N HIS A 127 -13.77 -7.24 2.95
CA HIS A 127 -13.97 -8.23 1.89
C HIS A 127 -13.25 -7.98 0.55
N GLY A 128 -12.50 -6.87 0.45
CA GLY A 128 -11.64 -6.55 -0.69
C GLY A 128 -10.19 -6.91 -0.43
N ARG A 129 -9.39 -6.96 -1.50
CA ARG A 129 -7.93 -7.04 -1.44
C ARG A 129 -7.32 -5.65 -1.40
N TYR A 130 -6.21 -5.51 -0.68
CA TYR A 130 -5.40 -4.29 -0.69
C TYR A 130 -3.94 -4.70 -0.90
N VAL A 131 -3.41 -4.40 -2.08
CA VAL A 131 -2.07 -4.83 -2.49
C VAL A 131 -1.27 -3.60 -2.89
N VAL A 132 -0.10 -3.44 -2.30
CA VAL A 132 0.84 -2.37 -2.65
C VAL A 132 2.15 -3.02 -3.11
N ALA A 133 2.73 -2.54 -4.20
CA ALA A 133 3.98 -3.03 -4.75
C ALA A 133 5.21 -2.63 -3.90
N LEU A 134 5.27 -3.06 -2.64
CA LEU A 134 6.33 -2.68 -1.67
C LEU A 134 7.44 -3.71 -1.52
N GLY A 135 7.28 -4.93 -2.06
CA GLY A 135 8.28 -6.01 -1.94
C GLY A 135 9.54 -5.71 -2.73
N MET A 136 9.60 -6.16 -3.99
CA MET A 136 10.69 -5.79 -4.91
C MET A 136 10.56 -4.33 -5.39
N GLY A 137 9.38 -3.72 -5.27
CA GLY A 137 9.16 -2.35 -5.72
C GLY A 137 9.04 -2.21 -7.24
N GLY A 138 8.65 -3.28 -7.94
CA GLY A 138 8.58 -3.30 -9.40
C GLY A 138 7.52 -2.35 -9.95
N MET A 139 7.96 -1.30 -10.64
CA MET A 139 7.07 -0.33 -11.27
C MET A 139 6.23 -0.97 -12.38
N GLY A 140 4.95 -0.63 -12.42
CA GLY A 140 3.99 -1.17 -13.40
C GLY A 140 3.38 -2.51 -12.99
N TYR A 141 3.78 -3.09 -11.85
CA TYR A 141 3.24 -4.34 -11.33
C TYR A 141 1.71 -4.28 -11.12
N ALA A 142 1.19 -3.14 -10.65
CA ALA A 142 -0.21 -3.02 -10.25
C ALA A 142 -1.18 -3.20 -11.42
N PHE A 143 -0.76 -2.90 -12.65
CA PHE A 143 -1.58 -3.09 -13.86
C PHE A 143 -1.89 -4.56 -14.10
N GLY A 144 -0.87 -5.39 -14.27
CA GLY A 144 -1.05 -6.83 -14.47
C GLY A 144 -1.70 -7.52 -13.26
N ALA A 145 -1.32 -7.12 -12.05
CA ALA A 145 -1.89 -7.69 -10.82
C ALA A 145 -3.39 -7.37 -10.68
N GLY A 146 -3.80 -6.12 -10.95
CA GLY A 146 -5.19 -5.71 -10.93
C GLY A 146 -6.03 -6.39 -12.00
N ILE A 147 -5.50 -6.48 -13.23
CA ILE A 147 -6.15 -7.19 -14.33
C ILE A 147 -6.35 -8.67 -13.98
N GLY A 148 -5.31 -9.34 -13.48
CA GLY A 148 -5.41 -10.73 -13.02
C GLY A 148 -6.42 -10.92 -11.89
N CYS A 149 -6.52 -9.94 -10.99
CA CYS A 149 -7.53 -9.97 -9.92
C CYS A 149 -8.96 -9.86 -10.48
N ALA A 150 -9.18 -8.97 -11.45
CA ALA A 150 -10.48 -8.79 -12.09
C ALA A 150 -10.93 -10.02 -12.90
N PHE A 151 -10.00 -10.83 -13.40
CA PHE A 151 -10.32 -12.16 -13.95
C PHE A 151 -10.74 -13.15 -12.87
N ALA A 152 -10.01 -13.17 -11.74
CA ALA A 152 -10.17 -14.20 -10.72
C ALA A 152 -11.31 -13.92 -9.72
N ARG A 153 -11.71 -12.67 -9.56
CA ARG A 153 -12.65 -12.24 -8.52
C ARG A 153 -13.76 -11.38 -9.12
N PRO A 154 -15.03 -11.62 -8.75
CA PRO A 154 -16.12 -10.73 -9.11
C PRO A 154 -16.01 -9.42 -8.31
N GLY A 155 -16.46 -8.32 -8.92
CA GLY A 155 -16.48 -7.01 -8.27
C GLY A 155 -15.65 -5.98 -9.03
N ARG A 156 -15.46 -4.81 -8.41
CA ARG A 156 -14.65 -3.73 -8.98
C ARG A 156 -13.20 -3.87 -8.55
N THR A 157 -12.29 -3.67 -9.49
CA THR A 157 -10.86 -3.53 -9.20
C THR A 157 -10.40 -2.11 -9.49
N VAL A 158 -9.61 -1.53 -8.59
CA VAL A 158 -9.04 -0.20 -8.75
C VAL A 158 -7.52 -0.32 -8.76
N VAL A 159 -6.90 0.14 -9.83
CA VAL A 159 -5.44 0.21 -9.98
C VAL A 159 -5.03 1.67 -9.84
N ILE A 160 -4.14 1.97 -8.90
CA ILE A 160 -3.66 3.33 -8.63
C ILE A 160 -2.15 3.35 -8.88
N ALA A 161 -1.70 4.19 -9.82
CA ALA A 161 -0.31 4.22 -10.26
C ALA A 161 0.15 5.66 -10.56
N GLY A 162 1.46 5.87 -10.63
CA GLY A 162 2.05 7.09 -11.20
C GLY A 162 2.28 6.97 -12.70
N ASP A 163 2.53 8.08 -13.39
CA ASP A 163 2.89 8.14 -14.81
C ASP A 163 4.14 7.31 -15.14
N GLY A 164 5.16 7.34 -14.28
CA GLY A 164 6.33 6.48 -14.45
C GLY A 164 6.02 4.98 -14.48
N ALA A 165 5.08 4.52 -13.64
CA ALA A 165 4.63 3.13 -13.63
C ALA A 165 3.76 2.81 -14.85
N PHE A 166 2.97 3.78 -15.30
CA PHE A 166 2.21 3.69 -16.55
C PHE A 166 3.14 3.47 -17.76
N PHE A 167 4.30 4.13 -17.82
CA PHE A 167 5.24 3.91 -18.93
C PHE A 167 5.90 2.53 -18.94
N MET A 168 5.82 1.76 -17.84
CA MET A 168 6.34 0.40 -17.80
C MET A 168 5.33 -0.60 -18.38
N HIS A 169 4.12 -0.67 -17.81
CA HIS A 169 3.11 -1.66 -18.17
C HIS A 169 1.68 -1.08 -18.29
N GLY A 170 1.54 0.24 -18.39
CA GLY A 170 0.24 0.91 -18.45
C GLY A 170 -0.57 0.58 -19.70
N MET A 171 0.06 0.16 -20.79
CA MET A 171 -0.65 -0.27 -22.01
C MET A 171 -1.38 -1.60 -21.86
N GLU A 172 -1.16 -2.35 -20.78
CA GLU A 172 -1.97 -3.52 -20.43
C GLU A 172 -3.45 -3.17 -20.18
N ILE A 173 -3.79 -1.88 -20.07
CA ILE A 173 -5.18 -1.41 -20.13
C ILE A 173 -5.92 -1.97 -21.35
N HIS A 174 -5.25 -2.18 -22.49
CA HIS A 174 -5.83 -2.84 -23.66
C HIS A 174 -6.41 -4.22 -23.32
N THR A 175 -5.70 -5.02 -22.52
CA THR A 175 -6.16 -6.34 -22.06
C THR A 175 -7.44 -6.22 -21.23
N ALA A 176 -7.53 -5.22 -20.35
CA ALA A 176 -8.75 -4.98 -19.58
C ALA A 176 -9.94 -4.60 -20.47
N ILE A 177 -9.70 -3.81 -21.51
CA ILE A 177 -10.71 -3.38 -22.48
C ILE A 177 -11.21 -4.58 -23.31
N GLU A 178 -10.29 -5.35 -23.90
CA GLU A 178 -10.60 -6.51 -24.76
C GLU A 178 -11.48 -7.52 -24.02
N HIS A 179 -11.16 -7.77 -22.75
CA HIS A 179 -11.90 -8.71 -21.92
C HIS A 179 -13.06 -8.07 -21.13
N ARG A 180 -13.35 -6.78 -21.34
CA ARG A 180 -14.43 -6.03 -20.68
C ARG A 180 -14.38 -6.14 -19.16
N LEU A 181 -13.17 -6.10 -18.59
CA LEU A 181 -12.96 -6.26 -17.17
C LEU A 181 -13.35 -4.98 -16.41
N PRO A 182 -13.94 -5.11 -15.21
CA PRO A 182 -14.40 -3.97 -14.40
C PRO A 182 -13.24 -3.31 -13.62
N VAL A 183 -12.20 -2.86 -14.34
CA VAL A 183 -11.02 -2.21 -13.76
C VAL A 183 -11.08 -0.70 -13.96
N THR A 184 -10.89 0.06 -12.87
CA THR A 184 -10.68 1.51 -12.91
C THR A 184 -9.21 1.82 -12.70
N PHE A 185 -8.58 2.46 -13.68
CA PHE A 185 -7.17 2.89 -13.60
C PHE A 185 -7.11 4.38 -13.20
N VAL A 186 -6.43 4.66 -12.09
CA VAL A 186 -6.19 6.02 -11.59
C VAL A 186 -4.71 6.33 -11.73
N ILE A 187 -4.37 7.23 -12.66
CA ILE A 187 -2.98 7.61 -12.94
C ILE A 187 -2.71 8.99 -12.36
N VAL A 188 -1.82 9.07 -11.38
CA VAL A 188 -1.32 10.33 -10.82
C VAL A 188 -0.14 10.80 -11.67
N ASN A 189 -0.40 11.71 -12.60
CA ASN A 189 0.59 12.19 -13.54
C ASN A 189 1.31 13.44 -13.01
N ASN A 190 2.58 13.29 -12.64
CA ASN A 190 3.43 14.40 -12.20
C ASN A 190 4.66 14.60 -13.11
N ASN A 191 4.70 13.89 -14.25
CA ASN A 191 5.80 13.89 -15.22
C ASN A 191 7.17 13.62 -14.56
N ALA A 192 7.22 12.67 -13.63
CA ALA A 192 8.45 12.30 -12.96
C ALA A 192 8.41 10.91 -12.31
N HIS A 193 9.59 10.33 -12.12
CA HIS A 193 9.83 9.38 -11.04
C HIS A 193 9.95 10.15 -9.72
N ALA A 194 8.83 10.69 -9.24
CA ALA A 194 8.82 11.67 -8.15
C ALA A 194 9.47 11.20 -6.84
N MET A 195 9.41 9.90 -6.52
CA MET A 195 10.09 9.37 -5.33
C MET A 195 11.62 9.46 -5.46
N CYS A 196 12.16 9.27 -6.67
CA CYS A 196 13.58 9.47 -6.95
C CYS A 196 13.93 10.96 -6.85
N VAL A 197 13.11 11.83 -7.43
CA VAL A 197 13.29 13.29 -7.32
C VAL A 197 13.30 13.76 -5.85
N THR A 198 12.38 13.26 -5.03
CA THR A 198 12.37 13.55 -3.59
C THR A 198 13.67 13.12 -2.92
N ARG A 199 14.21 11.94 -3.27
CA ARG A 199 15.48 11.45 -2.73
C ARG A 199 16.67 12.29 -3.22
N GLU A 200 16.69 12.69 -4.49
CA GLU A 200 17.69 13.61 -5.05
C GLU A 200 17.75 14.93 -4.29
N GLN A 201 16.58 15.51 -4.00
CA GLN A 201 16.47 16.77 -3.24
C GLN A 201 16.96 16.61 -1.80
N LEU A 202 16.58 15.52 -1.13
CA LEU A 202 16.89 15.30 0.29
C LEU A 202 18.36 14.92 0.54
N TYR A 203 18.97 14.13 -0.33
CA TYR A 203 20.27 13.52 -0.07
C TYR A 203 21.39 13.97 -1.02
N TYR A 204 21.05 14.60 -2.15
CA TYR A 204 22.01 14.94 -3.20
C TYR A 204 21.97 16.41 -3.62
N GLY A 205 21.29 17.27 -2.85
CA GLY A 205 21.29 18.72 -3.05
C GLY A 205 20.49 19.23 -4.26
N GLY A 206 19.85 18.34 -5.03
CA GLY A 206 18.86 18.71 -6.06
C GLY A 206 19.36 19.52 -7.26
N SER A 207 20.67 19.47 -7.59
CA SER A 207 21.26 20.27 -8.66
C SER A 207 20.87 19.82 -10.08
N TYR A 208 20.51 18.55 -10.26
CA TYR A 208 20.09 17.97 -11.54
C TYR A 208 19.23 16.72 -11.30
N SER A 209 18.33 16.38 -12.23
CA SER A 209 17.48 15.18 -12.15
C SER A 209 17.26 14.54 -13.52
N PHE A 210 17.58 13.24 -13.63
CA PHE A 210 17.20 12.39 -14.78
C PHE A 210 15.77 11.84 -14.64
N ASN A 211 15.10 12.15 -13.53
CA ASN A 211 13.84 11.57 -13.13
C ASN A 211 12.65 12.47 -13.47
N ARG A 212 12.86 13.53 -14.26
CA ARG A 212 11.81 14.44 -14.74
C ARG A 212 11.58 14.24 -16.22
N PHE A 213 10.32 14.23 -16.61
CA PHE A 213 9.89 13.98 -17.97
C PHE A 213 9.32 15.25 -18.59
N ALA A 214 9.28 15.27 -19.92
CA ALA A 214 8.43 16.21 -20.63
C ALA A 214 6.95 15.95 -20.27
N PRO A 215 6.09 16.98 -20.33
CA PRO A 215 4.66 16.80 -20.12
C PRO A 215 4.07 15.68 -20.97
N SER A 216 3.28 14.81 -20.33
CA SER A 216 2.60 13.69 -20.96
C SER A 216 1.08 13.84 -20.88
N HIS A 217 0.39 13.60 -21.99
CA HIS A 217 -1.08 13.70 -22.07
C HIS A 217 -1.71 12.30 -22.11
N ILE A 218 -1.44 11.50 -21.07
CA ILE A 218 -1.81 10.07 -21.00
C ILE A 218 -3.31 9.85 -21.26
N ALA A 219 -4.18 10.60 -20.57
CA ALA A 219 -5.63 10.44 -20.72
C ALA A 219 -6.12 10.73 -22.15
N SER A 220 -5.67 11.84 -22.74
CA SER A 220 -6.02 12.19 -24.13
C SER A 220 -5.49 11.16 -25.13
N GLY A 221 -4.27 10.67 -24.91
CA GLY A 221 -3.68 9.62 -25.74
C GLY A 221 -4.48 8.31 -25.68
N LEU A 222 -4.84 7.86 -24.47
CA LEU A 222 -5.68 6.68 -24.28
C LEU A 222 -7.07 6.86 -24.92
N GLY A 223 -7.70 8.04 -24.76
CA GLY A 223 -8.99 8.32 -25.37
C GLY A 223 -8.97 8.32 -26.91
N ALA A 224 -7.84 8.72 -27.51
CA ALA A 224 -7.66 8.63 -28.95
C ALA A 224 -7.37 7.19 -29.43
N MET A 225 -6.65 6.40 -28.63
CA MET A 225 -6.35 5.00 -28.94
C MET A 225 -7.55 4.07 -28.77
N PHE A 226 -8.37 4.30 -27.75
CA PHE A 226 -9.50 3.46 -27.37
C PHE A 226 -10.78 4.30 -27.25
N PRO A 227 -11.37 4.70 -28.39
CA PRO A 227 -12.62 5.45 -28.38
C PRO A 227 -13.78 4.61 -27.82
N ALA A 228 -14.72 5.29 -27.15
CA ALA A 228 -15.91 4.69 -26.55
C ALA A 228 -16.93 4.18 -27.58
#